data_AF-A0A497SU70-F1
#
_entry.id   AF-A0A497SU70-F1
#
_cell.length_a   1.000
_cell.length_b   1.000
_cell.length_c   1.000
_cell.angle_alpha   90.00
_cell.angle_beta   90.00
_cell.angle_gamma   90.00
#
_symmetry.space_group_name_H-M   'P 1'
#
loop_
_entity.id
_entity.type
_entity.pdbx_description
1 polymer ?
#
loop_
_entity_poly.entity_id
_entity_poly.type
_entity_poly.pdbx_seq_one_letter_code
_entity_poly.pdbx_strand_id
1 'polypeptide(L)'
;MAKKNTLLYLDEDLVRMAKRMKVNISELAENALREKLLPLLSSSDRILFDIDSYLNELEKLGDCFFLSFPVKKVELKNIGPLDSFSSDFSSGINIIKGPAGSGKTTLLRSIVRVFGISAPGGTVTLKDGKSRGYIKVLVREGEGVFRVSRSGIERDVGSLLLDDPTRMLPSDKAKTFIKKLKGMYPGQIIMTMDRDMDIPNSKVIDISDVLY
;
A
#
# COMPACT_ATOMS: atom_id res chain seq x y z
N MET A 1 6.94 12.25 -13.11
CA MET A 1 7.09 11.04 -13.96
C MET A 1 7.70 11.43 -15.30
N ALA A 2 8.73 10.72 -15.77
CA ALA A 2 9.29 10.97 -17.10
C ALA A 2 8.29 10.52 -18.17
N LYS A 3 7.88 11.43 -19.05
CA LYS A 3 7.04 11.15 -20.22
C LYS A 3 7.82 10.22 -21.14
N LYS A 4 7.46 8.93 -21.22
CA LYS A 4 8.01 8.04 -22.25
C LYS A 4 7.34 8.41 -23.56
N ASN A 5 8.08 9.08 -24.44
CA ASN A 5 7.58 9.45 -25.76
C ASN A 5 7.61 8.22 -26.66
N THR A 6 6.47 7.53 -26.75
CA THR A 6 6.25 6.44 -27.71
C THR A 6 5.52 7.00 -28.93
N LEU A 7 6.05 6.73 -30.12
CA LEU A 7 5.41 7.09 -31.40
C LEU A 7 4.38 6.02 -31.76
N LEU A 8 3.12 6.44 -31.89
CA LEU A 8 2.02 5.63 -32.42
C LEU A 8 1.62 6.20 -33.77
N TYR A 9 1.61 5.34 -34.80
CA TYR A 9 1.11 5.72 -36.11
C TYR A 9 -0.41 5.51 -36.15
N LEU A 10 -1.12 6.61 -36.39
CA LEU A 10 -2.57 6.65 -36.52
C LEU A 10 -2.90 7.32 -37.85
N ASP A 11 -4.06 6.97 -38.41
CA ASP A 11 -4.58 7.60 -39.61
C ASP A 11 -4.74 9.13 -39.43
N GLU A 12 -4.31 9.90 -40.42
CA GLU A 12 -4.23 11.36 -40.32
C GLU A 12 -5.61 12.00 -40.18
N ASP A 13 -6.63 11.49 -40.88
CA ASP A 13 -7.99 12.02 -40.84
C ASP A 13 -8.63 11.75 -39.46
N LEU A 14 -8.35 10.58 -38.88
CA LEU A 14 -8.73 10.24 -37.51
C LEU A 14 -8.11 11.21 -36.49
N VAL A 15 -6.81 11.52 -36.61
CA VAL A 15 -6.12 12.45 -35.71
C VAL A 15 -6.68 13.87 -35.86
N ARG A 16 -6.93 14.33 -37.10
CA ARG A 16 -7.54 15.64 -37.37
C ARG A 16 -8.93 15.73 -36.75
N MET A 17 -9.74 14.69 -36.90
CA MET A 17 -11.08 14.62 -36.33
C MET A 17 -11.06 14.62 -34.79
N ALA A 18 -10.19 13.81 -34.18
CA ALA A 18 -10.03 13.76 -32.73
C ALA A 18 -9.59 15.11 -32.14
N LYS A 19 -8.64 15.81 -32.78
CA LYS A 19 -8.23 17.17 -32.39
C LYS A 19 -9.40 18.16 -32.45
N ARG A 20 -10.19 18.13 -33.53
CA ARG A 20 -11.38 18.97 -33.68
C ARG A 20 -12.42 18.71 -32.59
N MET A 21 -12.60 17.44 -32.22
CA MET A 21 -13.53 17.01 -31.16
C MET A 21 -12.96 17.14 -29.74
N LYS A 22 -11.73 17.68 -29.58
CA LYS A 22 -11.01 17.79 -28.30
C LYS A 22 -10.86 16.45 -27.56
N VAL A 23 -10.75 15.34 -28.31
CA VAL A 23 -10.51 14.01 -27.75
C VAL A 23 -9.04 13.88 -27.34
N ASN A 24 -8.80 13.37 -26.14
CA ASN A 24 -7.46 13.05 -25.67
C ASN A 24 -6.99 11.71 -26.27
N ILE A 25 -6.30 11.78 -27.41
CA ILE A 25 -5.86 10.60 -28.17
C ILE A 25 -4.95 9.68 -27.34
N SER A 26 -4.06 10.25 -26.53
CA SER A 26 -3.14 9.46 -25.70
C SER A 26 -3.89 8.66 -24.64
N GLU A 27 -4.84 9.28 -23.95
CA GLU A 27 -5.69 8.63 -22.96
C GLU A 27 -6.59 7.56 -23.61
N LEU A 28 -7.19 7.85 -24.77
CA LEU A 28 -8.00 6.89 -25.49
C LEU A 28 -7.18 5.66 -25.93
N ALA A 29 -5.98 5.87 -26.49
CA ALA A 29 -5.10 4.80 -26.91
C ALA A 29 -4.63 3.95 -25.73
N GLU A 30 -4.28 4.59 -24.61
CA GLU A 30 -3.90 3.88 -23.39
C GLU A 30 -5.07 3.04 -22.86
N ASN A 31 -6.27 3.60 -22.77
CA ASN A 31 -7.46 2.89 -22.30
C ASN A 31 -7.80 1.71 -23.21
N ALA A 32 -7.76 1.90 -24.54
CA ALA A 32 -8.03 0.82 -25.50
C ALA A 32 -7.01 -0.32 -25.38
N LEU A 33 -5.71 0.00 -25.19
CA LEU A 33 -4.68 -1.01 -24.95
C LEU A 33 -4.90 -1.72 -23.62
N ARG A 34 -5.23 -1.00 -22.54
CA ARG A 34 -5.55 -1.60 -21.24
C ARG A 34 -6.72 -2.57 -21.35
N GLU A 35 -7.82 -2.16 -21.97
CA GLU A 35 -9.03 -2.99 -22.15
C GLU A 35 -8.74 -4.26 -22.95
N LYS A 36 -7.88 -4.19 -23.97
CA LYS A 36 -7.52 -5.37 -24.79
C LYS A 36 -6.51 -6.29 -24.11
N LEU A 37 -5.55 -5.74 -23.36
CA LEU A 37 -4.49 -6.52 -22.74
C LEU A 37 -4.93 -7.17 -21.43
N LEU A 38 -5.68 -6.47 -20.57
CA LEU A 38 -6.09 -6.95 -19.24
C LEU A 38 -6.69 -8.37 -19.26
N PRO A 39 -7.63 -8.73 -20.17
CA PRO A 39 -8.20 -10.07 -20.21
C PRO A 39 -7.17 -11.17 -20.51
N LEU A 40 -6.10 -10.85 -21.24
CA LEU A 40 -5.07 -11.80 -21.69
C LEU A 40 -3.98 -12.04 -20.63
N LEU A 41 -3.85 -11.15 -19.65
CA LEU A 41 -2.82 -11.23 -18.62
C LEU A 41 -3.17 -12.26 -17.53
N SER A 42 -2.15 -12.94 -17.01
CA SER A 42 -2.28 -13.75 -15.78
C SER A 42 -2.64 -12.84 -14.60
N SER A 43 -3.23 -13.39 -13.54
CA SER A 43 -3.59 -12.60 -12.33
C SER A 43 -2.39 -11.81 -11.78
N SER A 44 -1.21 -12.43 -11.74
CA SER A 44 0.01 -11.77 -11.28
C SER A 44 0.50 -10.65 -12.22
N ASP A 45 0.28 -10.78 -13.53
CA ASP A 45 0.63 -9.74 -14.50
C ASP A 45 -0.37 -8.60 -14.49
N ARG A 46 -1.66 -8.89 -14.25
CA ARG A 46 -2.70 -7.87 -14.06
C ARG A 46 -2.36 -6.95 -12.89
N ILE A 47 -1.94 -7.51 -11.75
CA ILE A 47 -1.49 -6.73 -10.58
C ILE A 47 -0.31 -5.81 -10.95
N LEU A 48 0.67 -6.32 -11.70
CA LEU A 48 1.83 -5.52 -12.10
C LEU A 48 1.51 -4.49 -13.19
N PHE A 49 0.48 -4.73 -13.99
CA PHE A 49 0.03 -3.87 -15.07
C PHE A 49 -0.82 -2.71 -14.52
N ASP A 50 -1.66 -2.97 -13.52
CA ASP A 50 -2.58 -2.01 -12.93
C ASP A 50 -2.52 -2.03 -11.39
N ILE A 51 -1.43 -1.49 -10.85
CA ILE A 51 -1.20 -1.43 -9.40
C ILE A 51 -2.28 -0.60 -8.69
N ASP A 52 -2.72 0.51 -9.30
CA ASP A 52 -3.73 1.38 -8.69
C ASP A 52 -5.07 0.64 -8.53
N SER A 53 -5.51 -0.10 -9.55
CA SER A 53 -6.71 -0.94 -9.44
C SER A 53 -6.55 -2.01 -8.37
N TYR A 54 -5.38 -2.65 -8.28
CA TYR A 54 -5.10 -3.63 -7.24
C TYR A 54 -5.13 -3.01 -5.82
N LEU A 55 -4.53 -1.84 -5.62
CA LEU A 55 -4.58 -1.14 -4.33
C LEU A 55 -6.01 -0.75 -3.94
N ASN A 56 -6.84 -0.35 -4.90
CA ASN A 56 -8.26 -0.05 -4.67
C ASN A 56 -9.06 -1.30 -4.27
N GLU A 57 -8.73 -2.47 -4.83
CA GLU A 57 -9.31 -3.74 -4.41
C GLU A 57 -8.89 -4.10 -2.99
N LEU A 58 -7.60 -3.98 -2.66
CA LEU A 58 -7.11 -4.20 -1.29
C LEU A 58 -7.75 -3.23 -0.28
N GLU A 59 -7.99 -1.98 -0.67
CA GLU A 59 -8.65 -0.97 0.18
C GLU A 59 -10.09 -1.38 0.50
N LYS A 60 -10.84 -1.89 -0.49
CA LYS A 60 -12.19 -2.43 -0.30
C LYS A 60 -12.21 -3.65 0.62
N LEU A 61 -11.14 -4.45 0.61
CA LEU A 61 -11.00 -5.64 1.46
C LEU A 61 -10.51 -5.30 2.89
N GLY A 62 -10.03 -4.08 3.13
CA GLY A 62 -9.41 -3.73 4.41
C GLY A 62 -7.96 -4.19 4.55
N ASP A 63 -7.27 -4.40 3.44
CA ASP A 63 -5.86 -4.80 3.37
C ASP A 63 -4.94 -3.66 2.87
N CYS A 64 -5.51 -2.50 2.56
CA CYS A 64 -4.78 -1.29 2.18
C CYS A 64 -5.36 -0.07 2.88
N PHE A 65 -4.50 0.74 3.49
CA PHE A 65 -4.89 1.99 4.16
C PHE A 65 -3.91 3.09 3.82
N PHE A 66 -4.43 4.31 3.76
CA PHE A 66 -3.60 5.50 3.64
C PHE A 66 -3.74 6.36 4.89
N LEU A 67 -2.60 6.71 5.49
CA LEU A 67 -2.51 7.72 6.54
C LEU A 67 -1.87 8.97 5.96
N SER A 68 -2.46 10.12 6.26
CA SER A 68 -1.96 11.45 5.89
C SER A 68 -0.62 11.80 6.56
N PHE A 69 -0.08 10.96 7.44
CA PHE A 69 1.13 11.24 8.19
C PHE A 69 2.05 10.03 8.22
N PRO A 70 3.38 10.22 8.06
CA PRO A 70 4.34 9.13 8.25
C PRO A 70 4.34 8.65 9.71
N VAL A 71 4.22 7.34 9.92
CA VAL A 71 4.37 6.73 11.24
C VAL A 71 5.84 6.78 11.67
N LYS A 72 6.11 7.36 12.84
CA LYS A 72 7.44 7.40 13.45
C LYS A 72 7.68 6.17 14.34
N LYS A 73 6.75 5.88 15.24
CA LYS A 73 6.88 4.82 16.24
C LYS A 73 5.51 4.26 16.62
N VAL A 74 5.47 2.97 16.95
CA VAL A 74 4.27 2.32 17.50
C VAL A 74 4.65 1.62 18.78
N GLU A 75 3.80 1.77 19.80
CA GLU A 75 3.86 1.07 21.08
C GLU A 75 2.50 0.40 21.34
N LEU A 76 2.50 -0.91 21.56
CA LEU A 76 1.31 -1.70 21.90
C LEU A 76 1.52 -2.39 23.24
N LYS A 77 0.46 -2.56 24.02
CA LYS A 77 0.45 -3.45 25.18
C LYS A 77 -0.88 -4.15 25.32
N ASN A 78 -0.84 -5.47 25.53
CA ASN A 78 -1.99 -6.34 25.69
C ASN A 78 -2.96 -6.27 24.49
N ILE A 79 -2.46 -6.33 23.27
CA ILE A 79 -3.29 -6.19 22.04
C ILE A 79 -3.17 -7.46 21.19
N GLY A 80 -4.30 -8.11 20.92
CA GLY A 80 -4.36 -9.40 20.24
C GLY A 80 -3.36 -10.41 20.84
N PRO A 81 -2.44 -10.98 20.06
CA PRO A 81 -1.44 -11.91 20.60
C PRO A 81 -0.27 -11.22 21.33
N LEU A 82 -0.13 -9.89 21.26
CA LEU A 82 1.06 -9.15 21.71
C LEU A 82 0.93 -8.66 23.17
N ASP A 83 1.89 -9.02 24.03
CA ASP A 83 1.96 -8.48 25.42
C ASP A 83 2.50 -7.07 25.44
N SER A 84 3.64 -6.84 24.78
CA SER A 84 4.23 -5.52 24.62
C SER A 84 5.03 -5.45 23.33
N PHE A 85 4.76 -4.45 22.50
CA PHE A 85 5.53 -4.19 21.28
C PHE A 85 5.95 -2.73 21.24
N SER A 86 7.18 -2.45 20.81
CA SER A 86 7.65 -1.09 20.57
C SER A 86 8.63 -1.08 19.41
N SER A 87 8.33 -0.35 18.34
CA SER A 87 9.25 -0.21 17.22
C SER A 87 9.13 1.12 16.51
N ASP A 88 10.27 1.65 16.10
CA ASP A 88 10.38 2.80 15.20
C ASP A 88 10.25 2.37 13.75
N PHE A 89 9.69 3.23 12.91
CA PHE A 89 9.57 3.02 11.48
C PHE A 89 10.50 3.98 10.74
N SER A 90 11.11 3.56 9.64
CA SER A 90 11.87 4.42 8.72
C SER A 90 10.94 5.23 7.81
N SER A 91 11.41 6.31 7.17
CA SER A 91 10.63 7.05 6.17
C SER A 91 10.44 6.31 4.84
N GLY A 92 11.18 5.23 4.62
CA GLY A 92 11.15 4.43 3.40
C GLY A 92 10.17 3.26 3.49
N ILE A 93 10.62 2.08 3.07
CA ILE A 93 9.86 0.84 3.13
C ILE A 93 10.10 0.19 4.49
N ASN A 94 9.02 -0.23 5.16
CA ASN A 94 9.04 -0.95 6.42
C ASN A 94 8.32 -2.28 6.22
N ILE A 95 8.98 -3.37 6.58
CA ILE A 95 8.45 -4.73 6.41
C ILE A 95 8.26 -5.32 7.80
N ILE A 96 7.02 -5.65 8.13
CA ILE A 96 6.66 -6.36 9.35
C ILE A 96 6.70 -7.86 9.02
N LYS A 97 7.64 -8.59 9.62
CA LYS A 97 7.83 -10.03 9.44
C LYS A 97 7.56 -10.80 10.73
N GLY A 98 7.24 -12.07 10.58
CA GLY A 98 7.04 -13.02 11.67
C GLY A 98 6.14 -14.18 11.22
N PRO A 99 6.05 -15.25 12.01
CA PRO A 99 5.25 -16.42 11.66
C PRO A 99 3.74 -16.13 11.57
N ALA A 100 2.97 -17.05 11.00
CA ALA A 100 1.52 -16.95 11.02
C ALA A 100 1.00 -16.87 12.46
N GLY A 101 0.03 -15.98 12.71
CA GLY A 101 -0.51 -15.76 14.06
C GLY A 101 0.33 -14.86 14.97
N SER A 102 1.50 -14.36 14.52
CA SER A 102 2.35 -13.48 15.35
C SER A 102 1.79 -12.08 15.60
N GLY A 103 0.67 -11.72 14.96
CA GLY A 103 0.02 -10.43 15.15
C GLY A 103 0.43 -9.34 14.16
N LYS A 104 0.98 -9.68 12.98
CA LYS A 104 1.37 -8.69 11.96
C LYS A 104 0.19 -7.82 11.52
N THR A 105 -0.90 -8.47 11.12
CA THR A 105 -2.19 -7.83 10.81
C THR A 105 -2.72 -7.05 12.01
N THR A 106 -2.62 -7.60 13.22
CA THR A 106 -3.02 -6.91 14.46
C THR A 106 -2.24 -5.61 14.67
N LEU A 107 -0.91 -5.62 14.46
CA LEU A 107 -0.06 -4.44 14.54
C LEU A 107 -0.48 -3.40 13.51
N LEU A 108 -0.61 -3.77 12.24
CA LEU A 108 -1.01 -2.86 11.17
C LEU A 108 -2.40 -2.24 11.44
N ARG A 109 -3.39 -3.06 11.80
CA ARG A 109 -4.74 -2.60 12.15
C ARG A 109 -4.77 -1.76 13.42
N SER A 110 -3.90 -2.00 14.39
CA SER A 110 -3.77 -1.17 15.60
C SER A 110 -3.36 0.25 15.24
N ILE A 111 -2.42 0.42 14.30
CA ILE A 111 -2.00 1.75 13.83
C ILE A 111 -3.21 2.49 13.25
N VAL A 112 -3.90 1.85 12.30
CA VAL A 112 -5.05 2.40 11.58
C VAL A 112 -6.19 2.78 12.54
N ARG A 113 -6.42 1.96 13.57
CA ARG A 113 -7.49 2.17 14.56
C ARG A 113 -7.32 3.44 15.40
N VAL A 114 -6.09 3.84 15.71
CA VAL A 114 -5.82 5.10 16.44
C VAL A 114 -6.34 6.32 15.66
N PHE A 115 -6.38 6.24 14.34
CA PHE A 115 -6.87 7.31 13.47
C PHE A 115 -8.36 7.18 13.12
N GLY A 116 -9.11 6.30 13.80
CA GLY A 116 -10.56 6.14 13.59
C GLY A 116 -10.95 5.48 12.26
N ILE A 117 -9.97 5.01 11.48
CA ILE A 117 -10.23 4.30 10.22
C ILE A 117 -10.75 2.90 10.56
N SER A 118 -11.90 2.54 10.01
CA SER A 118 -12.52 1.24 10.21
C SER A 118 -12.12 0.30 9.09
N ALA A 119 -11.54 -0.85 9.45
CA ALA A 119 -11.18 -1.91 8.52
C ALA A 119 -12.32 -2.95 8.43
N PRO A 120 -12.80 -3.31 7.23
CA PRO A 120 -13.55 -4.55 7.04
C PRO A 120 -12.73 -5.75 7.53
N GLY A 121 -13.34 -6.70 8.23
CA GLY A 121 -12.70 -8.01 8.48
C GLY A 121 -11.89 -8.18 9.78
N GLY A 122 -12.09 -7.35 10.81
CA GLY A 122 -11.73 -7.74 12.18
C GLY A 122 -11.44 -6.58 13.13
N THR A 123 -11.83 -6.76 14.38
CA THR A 123 -11.56 -5.82 15.48
C THR A 123 -10.16 -6.05 16.04
N VAL A 124 -9.42 -4.97 16.28
CA VAL A 124 -8.28 -5.00 17.19
C VAL A 124 -8.82 -5.29 18.58
N THR A 125 -8.55 -6.48 19.11
CA THR A 125 -9.05 -6.93 20.40
C THR A 125 -8.01 -6.76 21.50
N LEU A 126 -8.51 -6.65 22.72
CA LEU A 126 -7.70 -6.79 23.93
C LEU A 126 -7.17 -8.23 24.01
N LYS A 127 -5.94 -8.40 24.49
CA LYS A 127 -5.37 -9.73 24.75
C LYS A 127 -6.18 -10.47 25.82
N ASP A 128 -6.40 -11.77 25.62
CA ASP A 128 -7.18 -12.61 26.53
C ASP A 128 -6.62 -12.58 27.95
N GLY A 129 -7.53 -12.52 28.93
CA GLY A 129 -7.19 -12.43 30.35
C GLY A 129 -6.67 -11.07 30.82
N LYS A 130 -6.57 -10.06 29.94
CA LYS A 130 -6.21 -8.69 30.33
C LYS A 130 -7.48 -7.85 30.50
N SER A 131 -7.43 -6.87 31.41
CA SER A 131 -8.52 -5.92 31.64
C SER A 131 -8.30 -4.56 30.97
N ARG A 132 -7.07 -4.28 30.51
CA ARG A 132 -6.66 -3.04 29.84
C ARG A 132 -5.54 -3.30 28.85
N GLY A 133 -5.56 -2.57 27.74
CA GLY A 133 -4.51 -2.52 26.74
C GLY A 133 -4.32 -1.08 26.27
N TYR A 134 -3.18 -0.80 25.64
CA TYR A 134 -2.93 0.51 25.05
C TYR A 134 -2.31 0.38 23.68
N ILE A 135 -2.63 1.37 22.84
CA ILE A 135 -2.07 1.56 21.51
C ILE A 135 -1.61 3.02 21.47
N LYS A 136 -0.33 3.24 21.17
CA LYS A 136 0.23 4.59 21.01
C LYS A 136 0.98 4.64 19.70
N VAL A 137 0.62 5.60 18.86
CA VAL A 137 1.26 5.84 17.57
C VAL A 137 1.85 7.24 17.60
N LEU A 138 3.16 7.35 17.41
CA LEU A 138 3.82 8.63 17.17
C LEU A 138 3.92 8.82 15.67
N VAL A 139 3.48 9.96 15.18
CA VAL A 139 3.64 10.37 13.78
C VAL A 139 4.83 11.31 13.63
N ARG A 140 5.39 11.41 12.42
CA ARG A 140 6.36 12.46 12.08
C ARG A 140 5.61 13.76 11.82
N GLU A 141 6.10 14.84 12.42
CA GLU A 141 5.72 16.18 11.99
C GLU A 141 6.20 16.40 10.56
N GLY A 142 5.34 16.99 9.74
CA GLY A 142 5.67 17.42 8.41
C GLY A 142 4.80 18.59 8.01
N GLU A 143 5.39 19.58 7.35
CA GLU A 143 4.66 20.59 6.61
C GLU A 143 4.07 19.94 5.35
N GLY A 144 3.00 19.16 5.53
CA GLY A 144 2.29 18.50 4.44
C GLY A 144 1.23 19.44 3.87
N VAL A 145 1.40 19.89 2.63
CA VAL A 145 0.29 20.49 1.88
C VAL A 145 -0.63 19.34 1.46
N PHE A 146 -1.70 19.12 2.21
CA PHE A 146 -2.75 18.18 1.83
C PHE A 146 -3.55 18.75 0.67
N ARG A 147 -3.24 18.32 -0.54
CA ARG A 147 -4.08 18.67 -1.70
C ARG A 147 -5.33 17.82 -1.65
N VAL A 148 -6.45 18.47 -1.43
CA VAL A 148 -7.76 17.83 -1.43
C VAL A 148 -8.36 17.99 -2.82
N SER A 149 -8.66 16.87 -3.47
CA SER A 149 -9.36 16.80 -4.74
C SER A 149 -10.77 16.23 -4.54
N ARG A 150 -11.64 16.31 -5.57
CA ARG A 150 -12.95 15.64 -5.54
C ARG A 150 -12.83 14.12 -5.38
N SER A 151 -11.68 13.53 -5.72
CA SER A 151 -11.37 12.11 -5.57
C SER A 151 -10.65 11.77 -4.26
N GLY A 152 -10.43 12.74 -3.36
CA GLY A 152 -9.79 12.53 -2.06
C GLY A 152 -8.51 13.33 -1.86
N ILE A 153 -7.77 13.02 -0.79
CA ILE A 153 -6.50 13.65 -0.44
C ILE A 153 -5.39 13.06 -1.33
N GLU A 154 -4.64 13.90 -2.03
CA GLU A 154 -3.47 13.48 -2.82
C GLU A 154 -2.45 12.79 -1.89
N ARG A 155 -2.00 11.62 -2.32
CA ARG A 155 -1.26 10.64 -1.52
C ARG A 155 0.25 10.93 -1.50
N ASP A 156 0.62 12.21 -1.47
CA ASP A 156 1.99 12.69 -1.74
C ASP A 156 2.87 12.67 -0.48
N VAL A 157 2.23 12.84 0.69
CA VAL A 157 2.85 12.88 2.01
C VAL A 157 2.04 11.98 2.94
N GLY A 158 2.66 10.92 3.47
CA GLY A 158 1.95 9.98 4.33
C GLY A 158 2.56 8.59 4.43
N SER A 159 1.74 7.66 4.93
CA SER A 159 2.01 6.23 4.97
C SER A 159 0.99 5.45 4.16
N LEU A 160 1.48 4.57 3.29
CA LEU A 160 0.68 3.49 2.69
C LEU A 160 0.89 2.22 3.53
N LEU A 161 -0.17 1.70 4.11
CA LEU A 161 -0.16 0.50 4.94
C LEU A 161 -0.79 -0.65 4.16
N LEU A 162 -0.08 -1.77 4.03
CA LEU A 162 -0.51 -2.91 3.21
C LEU A 162 -0.41 -4.22 4.00
N ASP A 163 -1.51 -4.97 4.08
CA ASP A 163 -1.51 -6.29 4.71
C ASP A 163 -1.28 -7.38 3.65
N ASP A 164 -0.09 -7.98 3.69
CA ASP A 164 0.43 -9.01 2.79
C ASP A 164 0.13 -8.78 1.30
N PRO A 165 0.51 -7.61 0.73
CA PRO A 165 0.15 -7.22 -0.64
C PRO A 165 0.83 -8.07 -1.72
N THR A 166 1.70 -9.00 -1.33
CA THR A 166 2.44 -9.87 -2.26
C THR A 166 1.99 -11.33 -2.19
N ARG A 167 0.95 -11.65 -1.39
CA ARG A 167 0.49 -13.02 -1.17
C ARG A 167 0.24 -13.80 -2.47
N MET A 168 -0.37 -13.14 -3.45
CA MET A 168 -0.75 -13.72 -4.73
C MET A 168 0.34 -13.62 -5.82
N LEU A 169 1.50 -13.02 -5.50
CA LEU A 169 2.58 -12.82 -6.45
C LEU A 169 3.67 -13.87 -6.27
N PRO A 170 4.21 -14.45 -7.37
CA PRO A 170 5.49 -15.13 -7.36
C PRO A 170 6.62 -14.22 -6.84
N SER A 171 7.71 -14.77 -6.29
CA SER A 171 8.77 -14.00 -5.61
C SER A 171 9.46 -12.96 -6.51
N ASP A 172 9.69 -13.26 -7.78
CA ASP A 172 10.25 -12.35 -8.78
C ASP A 172 9.29 -11.17 -9.08
N LYS A 173 7.98 -11.48 -9.17
CA LYS A 173 6.93 -10.48 -9.36
C LYS A 173 6.69 -9.64 -8.11
N ALA A 174 6.81 -10.21 -6.92
CA ALA A 174 6.71 -9.48 -5.65
C ALA A 174 7.78 -8.39 -5.55
N LYS A 175 9.05 -8.70 -5.88
CA LYS A 175 10.13 -7.69 -5.95
C LYS A 175 9.82 -6.59 -6.97
N THR A 176 9.31 -6.99 -8.13
CA THR A 176 8.93 -6.04 -9.20
C THR A 176 7.78 -5.13 -8.76
N PHE A 177 6.78 -5.68 -8.09
CA PHE A 177 5.65 -4.96 -7.52
C PHE A 177 6.14 -3.90 -6.53
N ILE A 178 6.96 -4.28 -5.55
CA ILE A 178 7.48 -3.33 -4.54
C ILE A 178 8.32 -2.23 -5.17
N LYS A 179 9.17 -2.57 -6.15
CA LYS A 179 9.96 -1.58 -6.89
C LYS A 179 9.08 -0.57 -7.62
N LYS A 180 8.04 -1.04 -8.31
CA LYS A 180 7.06 -0.17 -8.99
C LYS A 180 6.27 0.67 -7.99
N LEU A 181 5.78 0.06 -6.92
CA LEU A 181 5.03 0.72 -5.86
C LEU A 181 5.83 1.86 -5.24
N LYS A 182 7.13 1.66 -4.94
CA LYS A 182 7.98 2.72 -4.41
C LYS A 182 8.25 3.84 -5.42
N GLY A 183 8.26 3.54 -6.72
CA GLY A 183 8.35 4.56 -7.78
C GLY A 183 7.07 5.37 -7.95
N MET A 184 5.90 4.78 -7.65
CA MET A 184 4.59 5.44 -7.69
C MET A 184 4.29 6.23 -6.42
N TYR A 185 4.71 5.71 -5.26
CA TYR A 185 4.41 6.27 -3.96
C TYR A 185 5.70 6.79 -3.27
N PRO A 186 5.94 8.11 -3.30
CA PRO A 186 7.17 8.69 -2.74
C PRO A 186 7.23 8.60 -1.20
N GLY A 187 6.08 8.52 -0.53
CA GLY A 187 5.96 8.45 0.93
C GLY A 187 6.45 7.15 1.58
N GLN A 188 6.08 6.99 2.85
CA GLN A 188 6.43 5.81 3.65
C GLN A 188 5.54 4.62 3.28
N ILE A 189 6.13 3.45 3.08
CA ILE A 189 5.36 2.21 2.88
C ILE A 189 5.57 1.32 4.10
N ILE A 190 4.50 0.80 4.66
CA ILE A 190 4.50 -0.17 5.76
C ILE A 190 3.73 -1.38 5.26
N MET A 191 4.38 -2.53 5.21
CA MET A 191 3.72 -3.74 4.74
C MET A 191 4.01 -4.93 5.65
N THR A 192 3.02 -5.80 5.84
CA THR A 192 3.25 -7.12 6.43
C THR A 192 3.71 -8.08 5.34
N MET A 193 4.50 -9.08 5.71
CA MET A 193 4.94 -10.13 4.79
C MET A 193 5.02 -11.47 5.51
N ASP A 194 4.45 -12.50 4.90
CA ASP A 194 4.52 -13.90 5.36
C ASP A 194 5.69 -14.69 4.74
N ARG A 195 6.50 -14.04 3.91
CA ARG A 195 7.62 -14.66 3.21
C ARG A 195 8.91 -13.90 3.40
N ASP A 196 10.00 -14.65 3.41
CA ASP A 196 11.33 -14.05 3.41
C ASP A 196 11.69 -13.54 2.03
N MET A 197 11.82 -12.23 1.95
CA MET A 197 12.30 -11.53 0.78
C MET A 197 13.28 -10.45 1.22
N ASP A 198 14.40 -10.38 0.51
CA ASP A 198 15.33 -9.27 0.60
C ASP A 198 14.81 -8.12 -0.28
N ILE A 199 14.53 -6.99 0.38
CA ILE A 199 14.07 -5.75 -0.26
C ILE A 199 15.11 -4.69 0.11
N PRO A 200 15.89 -4.21 -0.86
CA PRO A 200 16.91 -3.20 -0.62
C PRO A 200 16.33 -1.93 0.01
N ASN A 201 17.10 -1.30 0.90
CA ASN A 201 16.73 -0.04 1.57
C ASN A 201 15.39 -0.12 2.34
N SER A 202 15.04 -1.30 2.84
CA SER A 202 13.90 -1.49 3.72
C SER A 202 14.34 -1.66 5.17
N LYS A 203 13.49 -1.21 6.11
CA LYS A 203 13.61 -1.56 7.52
C LYS A 203 12.77 -2.80 7.79
N VAL A 204 13.40 -3.87 8.27
CA VAL A 204 12.70 -5.07 8.74
C VAL A 204 12.34 -4.89 10.22
N ILE A 205 11.09 -5.19 10.55
CA ILE A 205 10.53 -5.20 11.90
C ILE A 205 10.07 -6.63 12.13
N ASP A 206 10.88 -7.40 12.85
CA ASP A 206 10.53 -8.77 13.23
C ASP A 206 9.68 -8.74 14.50
N ILE A 207 8.53 -9.43 14.47
CA ILE A 207 7.63 -9.55 15.63
C ILE A 207 7.58 -10.97 16.21
N SER A 208 8.49 -11.85 15.79
CA SER A 208 8.55 -13.24 16.23
C SER A 208 8.81 -13.39 17.73
N ASP A 209 9.58 -12.49 18.32
CA ASP A 209 10.03 -12.57 19.73
C ASP A 209 9.09 -11.86 20.73
N VAL A 210 7.94 -11.38 20.26
CA VAL A 210 7.04 -10.49 21.01
C VAL A 210 5.88 -11.25 21.68
N LEU A 211 5.91 -12.58 21.57
CA LEU A 211 4.81 -13.49 21.92
C LEU A 211 5.10 -14.27 23.20
N TYR A 212 4.99 -13.68 24.40
CA TYR A 212 4.93 -14.42 25.68
C TYR A 212 4.25 -13.62 26.78
#